data_AF-A0A497RUF4-F1
#
_entry.id   AF-A0A497RUF4-F1
#
_cell.length_a   1.000
_cell.length_b   1.000
_cell.length_c   1.000
_cell.angle_alpha   90.00
_cell.angle_beta   90.00
_cell.angle_gamma   90.00
#
_symmetry.space_group_name_H-M   'P 1'
#
loop_
_entity.id
_entity.type
_entity.pdbx_description
1 polymer ?
#
loop_
_entity_poly.entity_id
_entity_poly.type
_entity_poly.pdbx_seq_one_letter_code
_entity_poly.pdbx_strand_id
1 'polypeptide(L)' 'MKFKDPNGRIREGLYFKKVKFAVKDAVNNDTLKLEEYVEVMIKGRNRKWIQWYKYKEFKELNPSIVIQNDN' A
#
# COMPACT_ATOMS: atom_id res chain seq x y z
N MET A 1 -11.00 -1.12 9.56
CA MET A 1 -10.23 -2.37 9.83
C MET A 1 -8.86 -1.98 10.35
N LYS A 2 -8.31 -2.67 11.35
CA LYS A 2 -6.96 -2.36 11.85
C LYS A 2 -5.89 -3.11 11.04
N PHE A 3 -4.75 -2.48 10.78
CA PHE A 3 -3.60 -3.07 10.07
C PHE A 3 -2.28 -2.60 10.69
N LYS A 4 -1.20 -3.34 10.48
CA LYS A 4 0.17 -3.01 10.90
C LYS A 4 0.93 -2.37 9.73
N ASP A 5 1.47 -1.18 9.94
CA ASP A 5 2.32 -0.51 8.94
C ASP A 5 3.77 -1.06 8.97
N PRO A 6 4.61 -0.77 7.96
CA PRO A 6 6.01 -1.19 7.94
C PRO A 6 6.85 -0.67 9.11
N ASN A 7 6.41 0.41 9.77
CA ASN A 7 7.04 0.95 10.97
C ASN A 7 6.54 0.27 12.26
N GLY A 8 5.75 -0.80 12.15
CA GLY A 8 5.20 -1.57 13.27
C GLY A 8 3.99 -0.94 13.96
N ARG A 9 3.46 0.18 13.49
CA ARG A 9 2.32 0.89 14.10
C ARG A 9 1.00 0.27 13.65
N ILE A 10 0.06 0.13 14.59
CA ILE A 10 -1.31 -0.29 14.28
C ILE A 10 -2.13 0.94 13.89
N ARG A 11 -2.75 0.88 12.71
CA ARG A 11 -3.57 1.97 12.15
C ARG A 11 -4.94 1.47 11.73
N GLU A 12 -5.89 2.38 11.59
CA GLU A 12 -7.23 2.08 11.09
C GLU A 12 -7.33 2.43 9.60
N GLY A 13 -7.43 1.41 8.76
CA GLY A 13 -7.71 1.52 7.33
C GLY A 13 -9.21 1.45 7.04
N LEU A 14 -9.68 2.33 6.17
CA LEU A 14 -11.05 2.37 5.67
C LEU A 14 -11.23 1.47 4.45
N TYR A 15 -10.28 1.49 3.52
CA TYR A 15 -10.23 0.57 2.37
C TYR A 15 -8.78 0.21 2.03
N PHE A 16 -8.63 -0.90 1.31
CA PHE A 16 -7.35 -1.40 0.79
C PHE A 16 -7.54 -1.76 -0.68
N LYS A 17 -6.78 -1.08 -1.55
CA LYS A 17 -6.89 -1.22 -2.99
C LYS A 17 -5.53 -1.50 -3.59
N LYS A 18 -5.43 -2.51 -4.48
CA LYS A 18 -4.19 -2.80 -5.19
C LYS A 18 -4.03 -1.81 -6.34
N VAL A 19 -2.86 -1.21 -6.46
CA VAL A 19 -2.51 -0.25 -7.52
C VAL A 19 -1.13 -0.59 -8.10
N LYS A 20 -0.91 -0.28 -9.37
CA LYS A 20 0.38 -0.48 -10.04
C LYS A 20 0.94 0.89 -10.40
N PHE A 21 2.16 1.17 -9.98
CA PHE A 21 2.87 2.39 -10.34
C PHE A 21 4.01 2.07 -11.29
N ALA A 22 4.18 2.88 -12.33
CA ALA A 22 5.37 2.86 -13.14
C ALA A 22 6.48 3.59 -12.39
N VAL A 23 7.46 2.85 -11.88
CA VAL A 23 8.61 3.39 -11.16
C VAL A 23 9.81 3.36 -12.09
N LYS A 24 10.54 4.48 -12.15
CA LYS A 24 11.75 4.58 -12.95
C LYS A 24 12.86 3.75 -12.28
N ASP A 25 13.46 2.82 -13.02
CA ASP A 25 14.61 2.06 -12.53
C ASP A 25 15.82 3.00 -12.40
N ALA A 26 16.26 3.23 -11.16
CA ALA A 26 17.42 4.07 -10.87
C ALA A 26 18.73 3.48 -11.41
N VAL A 27 18.78 2.17 -11.70
CA VAL A 27 19.97 1.48 -12.21
C VAL A 27 20.05 1.60 -13.73
N ASN A 28 18.93 1.41 -14.43
CA ASN A 28 18.91 1.31 -15.89
C ASN A 28 18.42 2.57 -16.61
N ASN A 29 18.07 3.64 -15.88
CA ASN A 29 17.70 5.01 -16.31
C ASN A 29 16.64 5.17 -17.44
N ASP A 30 16.16 4.07 -18.04
CA ASP A 30 15.21 4.00 -19.15
C ASP A 30 14.06 3.02 -18.92
N THR A 31 14.18 2.07 -17.98
CA THR A 31 13.13 1.07 -17.77
C THR A 31 12.10 1.55 -16.74
N LEU A 32 10.86 1.74 -17.16
CA LEU A 32 9.71 1.87 -16.25
C LEU A 32 9.31 0.48 -15.77
N LYS A 33 9.59 0.16 -14.51
CA LYS A 33 9.14 -1.08 -13.87
C LYS A 33 7.79 -0.86 -13.23
N LEU A 34 6.80 -1.70 -13.55
CA LEU A 34 5.53 -1.70 -12.85
C LEU A 34 5.71 -2.36 -11.49
N GLU A 35 5.62 -1.57 -10.43
CA GLU A 35 5.64 -2.05 -9.05
C GLU A 35 4.24 -2.08 -8.45
N GLU A 36 3.95 -3.11 -7.66
CA GLU A 36 2.65 -3.30 -7.02
C GLU A 36 2.64 -2.64 -5.63
N TYR A 37 1.64 -1.80 -5.41
CA TYR A 37 1.38 -1.12 -4.15
C TYR A 37 -0.04 -1.39 -3.66
N VAL A 38 -0.24 -1.20 -2.37
CA VAL A 38 -1.55 -1.14 -1.73
C VAL A 38 -1.81 0.30 -1.35
N GLU A 39 -2.83 0.88 -1.97
CA GLU A 39 -3.43 2.12 -1.54
C GLU A 39 -4.30 1.88 -0.30
N VAL A 40 -3.99 2.59 0.77
CA VAL A 40 -4.72 2.51 2.04
C VAL A 40 -5.24 3.88 2.40
N MET A 41 -6.56 3.99 2.56
CA MET A 41 -7.17 5.18 3.15
C MET A 41 -7.15 5.06 4.67
N ILE A 42 -6.28 5.83 5.31
CA ILE A 42 -6.08 5.79 6.76
C ILE A 42 -7.02 6.79 7.44
N LYS A 43 -7.72 6.34 8.47
CA LYS A 43 -8.52 7.19 9.34
C LYS A 43 -7.65 7.71 10.49
N GLY A 44 -7.32 8.99 10.45
CA GLY A 44 -6.78 9.71 11.60
C GLY A 44 -7.86 10.24 12.52
N ARG A 45 -7.43 10.93 13.58
CA ARG A 45 -8.32 11.51 14.59
C ARG A 45 -9.31 12.52 13.99
N ASN A 46 -8.82 13.45 13.16
CA ASN A 46 -9.62 14.53 12.57
C ASN A 46 -9.52 14.61 11.04
N ARG A 47 -8.77 13.70 10.41
CA ARG A 47 -8.54 13.71 8.96
C ARG A 47 -8.37 12.30 8.42
N LYS A 48 -8.64 12.13 7.14
CA LYS A 48 -8.33 10.93 6.38
C LYS A 48 -7.25 11.28 5.38
N TRP A 49 -6.36 10.34 5.09
CA TRP A 49 -5.38 10.50 4.03
C TRP A 49 -5.09 9.16 3.37
N ILE A 50 -4.65 9.23 2.13
CA ILE A 50 -4.20 8.07 1.36
C ILE A 50 -2.71 7.87 1.62
N GLN A 51 -2.32 6.62 1.80
CA GLN A 51 -0.92 6.21 1.87
C GLN A 51 -0.71 4.93 1.08
N TRP A 52 0.37 4.87 0.31
CA TRP A 52 0.75 3.69 -0.46
C TRP A 52 1.83 2.90 0.26
N TYR A 53 1.68 1.59 0.26
CA TYR A 53 2.65 0.64 0.80
C TYR A 53 3.01 -0.38 -0.27
N LYS A 54 4.24 -0.89 -0.28
CA LYS A 54 4.61 -1.97 -1.20
C LYS A 54 3.75 -3.19 -0.92
N TYR A 55 3.19 -3.80 -1.97
CA TYR A 55 2.22 -4.89 -1.83
C TYR A 55 2.78 -6.08 -1.06
N LYS A 56 4.01 -6.49 -1.38
CA LYS A 56 4.67 -7.63 -0.75
C LYS A 56 4.84 -7.42 0.76
N GLU A 57 5.45 -6.32 1.17
CA GLU A 57 5.68 -5.98 2.58
C GLU A 57 4.35 -5.84 3.34
N PHE A 58 3.36 -5.17 2.73
CA PHE A 58 2.05 -5.00 3.35
C PHE A 58 1.36 -6.34 3.61
N LYS A 59 1.41 -7.27 2.66
CA LYS A 59 0.81 -8.60 2.79
C LYS A 59 1.55 -9.51 3.76
N GLU A 60 2.86 -9.41 3.84
CA GLU A 60 3.65 -10.14 4.85
C GLU A 60 3.26 -9.71 6.27
N LEU A 61 3.06 -8.41 6.49
CA LEU A 61 2.64 -7.86 7.78
C LEU A 61 1.16 -8.09 8.10
N ASN A 62 0.31 -8.17 7.07
CA ASN A 62 -1.14 -8.25 7.20
C ASN A 62 -1.73 -9.35 6.30
N PRO A 63 -1.40 -10.63 6.53
CA PRO A 63 -1.79 -11.72 5.64
C PRO A 63 -3.31 -11.86 5.52
N SER A 64 -4.03 -11.58 6.61
CA SER A 64 -5.49 -11.69 6.73
C SER A 64 -6.28 -10.57 6.04
N ILE A 65 -5.64 -9.48 5.62
CA ILE A 65 -6.36 -8.37 4.97
C ILE A 65 -6.64 -8.72 3.51
N VAL A 66 -7.92 -8.67 3.14
CA VAL A 66 -8.38 -8.81 1.76
C VAL A 66 -8.19 -7.48 1.06
N ILE A 67 -7.43 -7.49 -0.03
CA ILE A 67 -7.14 -6.30 -0.84
C ILE A 67 -7.96 -6.43 -2.12
N GLN A 68 -8.76 -5.42 -2.43
CA GLN A 68 -9.51 -5.39 -3.68
C GLN A 68 -8.55 -5.10 -4.85
N ASN A 69 -8.61 -5.92 -5.90
CA ASN A 69 -7.95 -5.61 -7.16
C ASN A 69 -8.88 -4.70 -7.96
N ASP A 70 -8.38 -3.53 -8.37
CA ASP A 70 -9.02 -2.82 -9.48
C ASP A 70 -8.67 -3.62 -10.74
N ASN A 71 -9.71 -4.17 -11.38
CA ASN A 71 -9.63 -4.78 -12.72
C ASN A 71 -9.52 -3.68 -13.77
#